data_AF-A0A7W8FLJ9-F1
#
_entry.id   AF-A0A7W8FLJ9-F1
#
_cell.length_a   1.000
_cell.length_b   1.000
_cell.length_c   1.000
_cell.angle_alpha   90.00
_cell.angle_beta   90.00
_cell.angle_gamma   90.00
#
_symmetry.space_group_name_H-M   'P 1'
#
loop_
_entity.id
_entity.type
_entity.pdbx_description
1 polymer ?
#
loop_
_entity_poly.entity_id
_entity_poly.type
_entity_poly.pdbx_seq_one_letter_code
_entity_poly.pdbx_strand_id
1 'polypeptide(L)'
;MKMTRQTITDLENGRRRYVTTAELAVLAAALNTAPIALLYPGPYNQQIEVLPGVDWPRQIDAAQWFSGIQEHGWTDRVSRPGESKGAGGAESAQMRADYRKNIRELRLWRELLDVYKKISQVVIPPNPTKENRRVTELLLEHLNFEVHSLRAQLGLEEIDDGG
;
A
#
# COMPACT_ATOMS: atom_id res chain seq x y z
N MET A 1 22.98 5.23 -5.03
CA MET A 1 23.69 5.07 -3.74
C MET A 1 24.41 3.74 -3.75
N LYS A 2 25.68 3.67 -3.31
CA LYS A 2 26.46 2.42 -3.26
C LYS A 2 26.68 2.04 -1.80
N MET A 3 26.18 0.89 -1.36
CA MET A 3 26.54 0.32 -0.06
C MET A 3 27.92 -0.30 -0.15
N THR A 4 28.80 0.02 0.80
CA THR A 4 30.15 -0.56 0.82
C THR A 4 30.13 -1.93 1.50
N ARG A 5 31.07 -2.82 1.13
CA ARG A 5 31.25 -4.10 1.84
C ARG A 5 31.48 -3.87 3.34
N GLN A 6 32.24 -2.84 3.70
CA GLN A 6 32.47 -2.48 5.09
C GLN A 6 31.15 -2.16 5.82
N THR A 7 30.26 -1.39 5.18
CA THR A 7 28.93 -1.07 5.73
C THR A 7 28.10 -2.32 5.98
N ILE A 8 28.10 -3.27 5.03
CA ILE A 8 27.41 -4.55 5.19
C ILE A 8 28.00 -5.33 6.37
N THR A 9 29.33 -5.45 6.43
CA THR A 9 30.03 -6.14 7.51
C THR A 9 29.79 -5.48 8.87
N ASP A 10 29.68 -4.16 8.94
CA ASP A 10 29.36 -3.45 10.18
C ASP A 10 27.92 -3.72 10.66
N LEU A 11 26.97 -3.87 9.72
CA LEU A 11 25.59 -4.25 10.02
C LEU A 11 25.50 -5.71 10.49
N GLU A 12 26.14 -6.64 9.76
CA GLU A 12 26.15 -8.07 10.09
C GLU A 12 26.78 -8.37 11.45
N ASN A 13 27.85 -7.64 11.80
CA ASN A 13 28.52 -7.78 13.10
C ASN A 13 27.88 -6.93 14.21
N GLY A 14 26.78 -6.23 13.93
CA GLY A 14 26.09 -5.38 14.91
C GLY A 14 26.89 -4.17 15.40
N ARG A 15 28.03 -3.84 14.76
CA ARG A 15 28.80 -2.61 15.03
C ARG A 15 28.00 -1.36 14.70
N ARG A 16 27.08 -1.47 13.75
CA ARG A 16 26.10 -0.45 13.42
C ARG A 16 24.69 -1.01 13.65
N ARG A 17 23.88 -0.29 14.44
CA ARG A 17 22.54 -0.73 14.87
C ARG A 17 21.37 -0.10 14.12
N TYR A 18 21.64 0.63 13.04
CA TYR A 18 20.62 1.31 12.26
C TYR A 18 20.86 1.14 10.77
N VAL A 19 19.77 0.98 10.02
CA VAL A 19 19.74 0.90 8.55
C VAL A 19 18.95 2.10 8.05
N THR A 20 19.50 2.85 7.11
CA THR A 20 18.78 3.97 6.47
C THR A 20 17.71 3.42 5.51
N THR A 21 16.70 4.22 5.19
CA THR A 21 15.65 3.83 4.22
C THR A 21 16.22 3.48 2.84
N ALA A 22 17.26 4.20 2.42
CA ALA A 22 17.94 3.92 1.16
C ALA A 22 18.76 2.62 1.21
N GLU A 23 19.40 2.30 2.33
CA GLU A 23 20.07 0.99 2.52
C GLU A 23 19.07 -0.16 2.55
N LEU A 24 17.91 0.02 3.19
CA LEU A 24 16.84 -0.98 3.18
C LEU A 24 16.40 -1.30 1.74
N ALA A 25 16.22 -0.28 0.89
CA ALA A 25 15.86 -0.46 -0.51
C ALA A 25 16.97 -1.18 -1.32
N VAL A 26 18.24 -0.82 -1.11
CA VAL A 26 19.38 -1.46 -1.77
C VAL A 26 19.54 -2.92 -1.35
N LEU A 27 19.38 -3.21 -0.05
CA LEU A 27 19.42 -4.57 0.48
C LEU A 27 18.27 -5.42 -0.10
N ALA A 28 17.05 -4.87 -0.15
CA ALA A 28 15.91 -5.55 -0.73
C ALA A 28 16.11 -5.88 -2.21
N ALA A 29 16.63 -4.92 -2.98
CA ALA A 29 16.98 -5.14 -4.39
C ALA A 29 18.08 -6.21 -4.54
N ALA A 30 19.12 -6.20 -3.70
CA ALA A 30 20.19 -7.19 -3.72
C ALA A 30 19.70 -8.60 -3.37
N LEU A 31 18.70 -8.71 -2.48
CA LEU A 31 18.08 -9.97 -2.06
C LEU A 31 16.89 -10.38 -2.93
N ASN A 32 16.59 -9.64 -4.00
CA ASN A 32 15.43 -9.85 -4.87
C ASN A 32 14.11 -10.00 -4.08
N THR A 33 13.89 -9.10 -3.12
CA THR A 33 12.69 -9.08 -2.28
C THR A 33 12.13 -7.66 -2.16
N ALA A 34 10.93 -7.54 -1.59
CA ALA A 34 10.34 -6.23 -1.28
C ALA A 34 10.97 -5.64 -0.01
N PRO A 35 11.24 -4.32 0.08
CA PRO A 35 11.76 -3.68 1.28
C PRO A 35 10.96 -4.00 2.54
N ILE A 36 9.64 -4.11 2.39
CA ILE A 36 8.74 -4.40 3.50
C ILE A 36 8.88 -5.83 4.05
N ALA A 37 9.30 -6.79 3.22
CA ALA A 37 9.55 -8.17 3.65
C ALA A 37 10.84 -8.29 4.48
N LEU A 38 11.76 -7.32 4.38
CA LEU A 38 12.91 -7.23 5.29
C LEU A 38 12.53 -6.60 6.63
N LEU A 39 11.60 -5.63 6.64
CA LEU A 39 11.12 -4.97 7.86
C LEU A 39 10.17 -5.87 8.66
N TYR A 40 9.34 -6.65 7.96
CA TYR A 40 8.34 -7.55 8.53
C TYR A 40 8.50 -8.95 7.91
N PRO A 41 9.46 -9.77 8.38
CA PRO A 41 9.87 -11.00 7.70
C PRO A 41 8.99 -12.23 7.93
N GLY A 42 7.92 -12.12 8.70
CA GLY A 42 7.12 -13.25 9.17
C GLY A 42 7.58 -13.78 10.54
N PRO A 43 6.82 -14.73 11.11
CA PRO A 43 5.52 -15.21 10.63
C PRO A 43 4.41 -14.16 10.81
N TYR A 44 3.62 -13.96 9.74
CA TYR A 44 2.73 -12.80 9.58
C TYR A 44 1.51 -12.75 10.51
N ASN A 45 1.22 -13.85 11.20
CA ASN A 45 0.11 -14.00 12.13
C ASN A 45 0.52 -13.83 13.60
N GLN A 46 1.78 -13.48 13.88
CA GLN A 46 2.26 -13.25 15.24
C GLN A 46 2.22 -11.78 15.64
N GLN A 47 2.12 -11.55 16.94
CA GLN A 47 2.17 -10.24 17.55
C GLN A 47 3.54 -9.60 17.31
N ILE A 48 3.56 -8.29 17.13
CA ILE A 48 4.78 -7.51 16.93
C ILE A 48 4.67 -6.15 17.62
N GLU A 49 5.77 -5.69 18.20
CA GLU A 49 5.94 -4.31 18.61
C GLU A 49 6.21 -3.43 17.37
N VAL A 50 5.21 -2.66 16.92
CA VAL A 50 5.29 -1.85 15.68
C VAL A 50 5.96 -0.50 15.93
N LEU A 51 5.77 0.04 17.13
CA LEU A 51 6.40 1.27 17.64
C LEU A 51 6.84 1.01 19.09
N PRO A 52 7.70 1.84 19.70
CA PRO A 52 8.08 1.66 21.09
C PRO A 52 6.87 1.65 22.04
N GLY A 53 6.70 0.57 22.81
CA GLY A 53 5.61 0.35 23.77
C GLY A 53 4.28 -0.03 23.14
N VAL A 54 4.31 -0.52 21.89
CA VAL A 54 3.15 -0.57 21.04
C VAL A 54 3.07 -1.89 20.28
N ASP A 55 2.14 -2.75 20.69
CA ASP A 55 1.96 -4.07 20.10
C ASP A 55 0.75 -4.16 19.16
N TRP A 56 0.94 -4.77 18.00
CA TRP A 56 -0.13 -5.19 17.10
C TRP A 56 -0.27 -6.70 17.08
N PRO A 57 -1.51 -7.21 16.95
CA PRO A 57 -1.79 -8.65 17.08
C PRO A 57 -1.17 -9.47 15.96
N ARG A 58 -0.92 -8.87 14.79
CA ARG A 58 -0.38 -9.56 13.62
C ARG A 58 0.58 -8.66 12.85
N GLN A 59 1.73 -9.19 12.50
CA GLN A 59 2.72 -8.51 11.68
C GLN A 59 2.20 -8.13 10.28
N ILE A 60 1.24 -8.88 9.71
CA ILE A 60 0.62 -8.50 8.43
C ILE A 60 -0.08 -7.14 8.49
N ASP A 61 -0.69 -6.81 9.63
CA ASP A 61 -1.34 -5.52 9.78
C ASP A 61 -0.29 -4.40 9.71
N ALA A 62 0.86 -4.58 10.38
CA ALA A 62 1.94 -3.60 10.38
C ALA A 62 2.51 -3.39 8.97
N ALA A 63 2.66 -4.47 8.21
CA ALA A 63 3.05 -4.40 6.81
C ALA A 63 2.01 -3.66 5.94
N GLN A 64 0.71 -3.89 6.15
CA GLN A 64 -0.35 -3.19 5.41
C GLN A 64 -0.42 -1.70 5.76
N TRP A 65 -0.24 -1.35 7.04
CA TRP A 65 -0.17 0.04 7.47
C TRP A 65 1.06 0.75 6.90
N PHE A 66 2.24 0.14 6.99
CA PHE A 66 3.47 0.71 6.42
C PHE A 66 3.35 0.89 4.90
N SER A 67 2.64 -0.02 4.24
CA SER A 67 2.32 0.10 2.82
C SER A 67 1.23 1.14 2.54
N GLY A 68 0.50 1.67 3.52
CA GLY A 68 -0.67 2.53 3.26
C GLY A 68 -1.85 1.81 2.61
N ILE A 69 -1.93 0.48 2.75
CA ILE A 69 -3.07 -0.35 2.29
C ILE A 69 -4.18 -0.36 3.35
N GLN A 70 -3.80 -0.29 4.63
CA GLN A 70 -4.76 -0.31 5.73
C GLN A 70 -5.76 0.85 5.63
N GLU A 71 -7.03 0.59 5.97
CA GLU A 71 -8.11 1.58 5.90
C GLU A 71 -8.06 2.63 7.02
N HIS A 72 -7.46 2.26 8.16
CA HIS A 72 -7.43 3.05 9.37
C HIS A 72 -5.98 3.36 9.79
N GLY A 73 -5.80 4.43 10.56
CA GLY A 73 -4.47 4.87 10.97
C GLY A 73 -3.92 4.03 12.12
N TRP A 74 -2.70 4.38 12.54
CA TRP A 74 -2.06 3.88 13.75
C TRP A 74 -2.97 4.06 14.99
N THR A 75 -3.48 5.28 15.15
CA THR A 75 -4.20 5.75 16.35
C THR A 75 -5.58 5.10 16.55
N ASP A 76 -6.09 4.39 15.55
CA ASP A 76 -7.37 3.67 15.65
C ASP A 76 -7.30 2.36 16.43
N ARG A 77 -6.11 1.77 16.55
CA ARG A 77 -5.92 0.46 17.21
C ARG A 77 -5.47 0.56 18.66
N VAL A 78 -5.03 1.74 19.08
CA VAL A 78 -4.55 1.96 20.44
C VAL A 78 -5.72 2.46 21.27
N SER A 79 -6.33 1.57 22.05
CA SER A 79 -6.85 2.05 23.32
C SER A 79 -5.62 2.43 24.14
N ARG A 80 -5.39 3.72 24.47
CA ARG A 80 -4.26 4.04 25.35
C ARG A 80 -4.38 3.19 26.63
N PRO A 81 -3.28 2.71 27.23
CA PRO A 81 -3.35 2.07 28.54
C PRO A 81 -4.09 2.98 29.52
N GLY A 82 -5.28 2.56 29.98
CA GLY A 82 -6.15 3.34 30.87
C GLY A 82 -7.34 4.06 30.23
N GLU A 83 -7.49 4.07 28.90
CA GLU A 83 -8.68 4.63 28.23
C GLU A 83 -9.84 3.63 28.21
N SER A 84 -11.02 4.08 28.65
CA SER A 84 -12.25 3.30 28.57
C SER A 84 -12.66 3.11 27.10
N LYS A 85 -13.12 1.89 26.75
CA LYS A 85 -13.78 1.61 25.47
C LYS A 85 -15.01 2.52 25.34
N GLY A 86 -14.86 3.69 24.73
CA GLY A 86 -15.97 4.60 24.47
C GLY A 86 -15.67 6.10 24.54
N ALA A 87 -14.54 6.54 25.11
CA ALA A 87 -14.27 7.98 25.28
C ALA A 87 -13.76 8.70 24.01
N GLY A 88 -13.28 7.96 23.00
CA GLY A 88 -12.59 8.53 21.84
C GLY A 88 -13.41 8.64 20.54
N GLY A 89 -14.72 8.42 20.54
CA GLY A 89 -15.48 8.22 19.29
C GLY A 89 -15.30 9.31 18.22
N ALA A 90 -15.40 10.59 18.60
CA ALA A 90 -15.23 11.73 17.70
C ALA A 90 -13.75 11.97 17.32
N GLU A 91 -12.84 11.87 18.29
CA GLU A 91 -11.39 12.03 18.06
C GLU A 91 -10.86 10.92 17.14
N SER A 92 -11.24 9.66 17.38
CA SER A 92 -10.92 8.54 16.50
C SER A 92 -11.57 8.68 15.12
N ALA A 93 -12.79 9.21 15.03
CA ALA A 93 -13.41 9.49 13.73
C ALA A 93 -12.63 10.56 12.94
N GLN A 94 -12.18 11.62 13.61
CA GLN A 94 -11.34 12.65 13.01
C GLN A 94 -9.99 12.09 12.58
N MET A 95 -9.31 11.32 13.43
CA MET A 95 -8.04 10.67 13.10
C MET A 95 -8.16 9.72 11.90
N ARG A 96 -9.27 9.00 11.77
CA ARG A 96 -9.57 8.20 10.56
C ARG A 96 -9.72 9.05 9.32
N ALA A 97 -10.43 10.18 9.44
CA ALA A 97 -10.60 11.11 8.34
C ALA A 97 -9.25 11.72 7.90
N ASP A 98 -8.42 12.11 8.86
CA ASP A 98 -7.08 12.66 8.62
C ASP A 98 -6.17 11.62 7.98
N TYR A 99 -6.17 10.38 8.48
CA TYR A 99 -5.40 9.30 7.88
C TYR A 99 -5.83 9.06 6.42
N ARG A 100 -7.13 8.93 6.15
CA ARG A 100 -7.66 8.78 4.79
C ARG A 100 -7.26 9.94 3.89
N LYS A 101 -7.31 11.17 4.39
CA LYS A 101 -6.88 12.37 3.67
C LYS A 101 -5.38 12.31 3.33
N ASN A 102 -4.54 11.97 4.31
CA ASN A 102 -3.09 11.96 4.17
C ASN A 102 -2.59 10.92 3.15
N ILE A 103 -3.30 9.81 2.99
CA ILE A 103 -2.95 8.77 2.00
C ILE A 103 -3.87 8.74 0.79
N ARG A 104 -4.75 9.74 0.61
CA ARG A 104 -5.74 9.78 -0.47
C ARG A 104 -5.10 9.60 -1.83
N GLU A 105 -4.08 10.40 -2.13
CA GLU A 105 -3.41 10.37 -3.43
C GLU A 105 -2.78 9.00 -3.70
N LEU A 106 -2.09 8.41 -2.72
CA LEU A 106 -1.54 7.05 -2.81
C LEU A 106 -2.63 6.00 -3.10
N ARG A 107 -3.79 6.11 -2.45
CA ARG A 107 -4.92 5.18 -2.68
C ARG A 107 -5.47 5.32 -4.10
N LEU A 108 -5.71 6.54 -4.56
CA LEU A 108 -6.22 6.79 -5.91
C LEU A 108 -5.27 6.26 -6.99
N TRP A 109 -3.97 6.46 -6.82
CA TRP A 109 -2.97 5.89 -7.74
C TRP A 109 -3.01 4.36 -7.77
N ARG A 110 -3.22 3.70 -6.63
CA ARG A 110 -3.33 2.23 -6.58
C ARG A 110 -4.59 1.73 -7.24
N GLU A 111 -5.72 2.35 -6.94
CA GLU A 111 -7.00 2.03 -7.58
C GLU A 111 -6.87 2.19 -9.10
N LEU A 112 -6.24 3.27 -9.56
CA LEU A 112 -6.00 3.51 -10.98
C LEU A 112 -5.13 2.40 -11.61
N LEU A 113 -4.04 2.01 -10.96
CA LEU A 113 -3.20 0.90 -11.40
C LEU A 113 -3.96 -0.43 -11.45
N ASP A 114 -4.82 -0.70 -10.48
CA ASP A 114 -5.65 -1.90 -10.43
C ASP A 114 -6.67 -1.92 -11.58
N VAL A 115 -7.27 -0.77 -11.93
CA VAL A 115 -8.17 -0.65 -13.07
C VAL A 115 -7.42 -0.86 -14.39
N TYR A 116 -6.25 -0.23 -14.58
CA TYR A 116 -5.42 -0.48 -15.76
C TYR A 116 -5.03 -1.96 -15.90
N LYS A 117 -4.71 -2.62 -14.78
CA LYS A 117 -4.45 -4.06 -14.77
C LYS A 117 -5.68 -4.86 -15.19
N LYS A 118 -6.87 -4.55 -14.67
CA LYS A 118 -8.12 -5.20 -15.09
C LYS A 118 -8.34 -5.05 -16.60
N ILE A 119 -8.15 -3.85 -17.16
CA ILE A 119 -8.25 -3.59 -18.62
C ILE A 119 -7.28 -4.49 -19.40
N SER A 120 -6.00 -4.56 -18.97
CA SER A 120 -4.98 -5.40 -19.63
C SER A 120 -5.29 -6.90 -19.59
N GLN A 121 -6.14 -7.33 -18.65
CA GLN A 121 -6.56 -8.72 -18.46
C GLN A 121 -7.87 -9.06 -19.18
N VAL A 122 -8.53 -8.09 -19.82
CA VAL A 122 -9.72 -8.36 -20.64
C VAL A 122 -9.31 -9.12 -21.89
N VAL A 123 -9.72 -10.38 -21.98
CA VAL A 123 -9.41 -11.27 -23.12
C VAL A 123 -10.65 -11.42 -24.00
N ILE A 124 -10.49 -11.12 -25.30
CA ILE A 124 -11.50 -11.40 -26.31
C ILE A 124 -11.21 -12.79 -26.90
N PRO A 125 -12.18 -13.73 -26.87
CA PRO A 125 -11.98 -15.04 -27.47
C PRO A 125 -11.79 -14.92 -29.00
N PRO A 126 -11.02 -15.81 -29.65
CA PRO A 126 -10.68 -15.70 -31.08
C PRO A 126 -11.89 -15.61 -32.03
N ASN A 127 -13.02 -16.24 -31.65
CA ASN A 127 -14.28 -16.21 -32.38
C ASN A 127 -15.40 -15.71 -31.45
N PRO A 128 -15.50 -14.40 -31.21
CA PRO A 128 -16.44 -13.88 -30.23
C PRO A 128 -17.87 -13.89 -30.78
N THR A 129 -18.78 -14.51 -30.02
CA THR A 129 -20.22 -14.41 -30.24
C THR A 129 -20.68 -12.95 -30.08
N LYS A 130 -21.89 -12.61 -30.56
CA LYS A 130 -22.46 -11.27 -30.34
C LYS A 130 -22.54 -10.93 -28.85
N GLU A 131 -22.86 -11.92 -28.01
CA GLU A 131 -22.93 -11.73 -26.57
C GLU A 131 -21.55 -11.47 -25.96
N ASN A 132 -20.52 -12.22 -26.37
CA ASN A 132 -19.15 -11.99 -25.90
C ASN A 132 -18.69 -10.56 -26.20
N ARG A 133 -18.94 -10.06 -27.41
CA ARG A 133 -18.59 -8.68 -27.79
C ARG A 133 -19.31 -7.67 -26.91
N ARG A 134 -20.62 -7.83 -26.75
CA ARG A 134 -21.44 -6.95 -25.93
C ARG A 134 -20.96 -6.90 -24.48
N VAL A 135 -20.68 -8.05 -23.88
CA VAL A 135 -20.19 -8.13 -22.49
C VAL A 135 -18.81 -7.48 -22.37
N THR A 136 -17.91 -7.73 -23.32
CA THR A 136 -16.58 -7.09 -23.33
C THR A 136 -16.68 -5.58 -23.51
N GLU A 137 -17.52 -5.09 -24.42
CA GLU A 137 -17.76 -3.66 -24.65
C GLU A 137 -18.27 -2.99 -23.36
N LEU A 138 -19.31 -3.55 -22.73
CA LEU A 138 -19.86 -3.02 -21.48
C LEU A 138 -18.82 -3.02 -20.34
N LEU A 139 -18.00 -4.07 -20.23
CA LEU A 139 -16.94 -4.13 -19.24
C LEU A 139 -15.88 -3.05 -19.49
N LEU A 140 -15.44 -2.86 -20.73
CA LEU A 140 -14.45 -1.86 -21.09
C LEU A 140 -14.98 -0.43 -20.89
N GLU A 141 -16.25 -0.17 -21.25
CA GLU A 141 -16.91 1.10 -20.97
C GLU A 141 -16.92 1.41 -19.47
N HIS A 142 -17.29 0.43 -18.64
CA HIS A 142 -17.28 0.58 -17.19
C HIS A 142 -15.87 0.85 -16.63
N LEU A 143 -14.87 0.08 -17.05
CA LEU A 143 -13.50 0.27 -16.59
C LEU A 143 -12.90 1.60 -17.06
N ASN A 144 -13.17 2.02 -18.30
CA ASN A 144 -12.73 3.32 -18.81
C ASN A 144 -13.40 4.47 -18.04
N PHE A 145 -14.67 4.34 -17.69
CA PHE A 145 -15.33 5.31 -16.82
C PHE A 145 -14.67 5.40 -15.44
N GLU A 146 -14.28 4.27 -14.84
CA GLU A 146 -13.50 4.26 -13.59
C GLU A 146 -12.14 4.97 -13.76
N VAL A 147 -11.41 4.70 -14.85
CA VAL A 147 -10.15 5.40 -15.16
C VAL A 147 -10.36 6.91 -15.24
N HIS A 148 -11.37 7.37 -15.98
CA HIS A 148 -11.68 8.79 -16.11
C HIS A 148 -12.02 9.43 -14.76
N SER A 149 -12.85 8.77 -13.96
CA SER A 149 -13.22 9.24 -12.61
C SER A 149 -12.00 9.34 -11.67
N LEU A 150 -11.10 8.35 -11.70
CA LEU A 150 -9.89 8.35 -10.87
C LEU A 150 -8.87 9.39 -11.34
N ARG A 151 -8.67 9.54 -12.66
CA ARG A 151 -7.84 10.60 -13.25
C ARG A 151 -8.36 11.98 -12.90
N ALA A 152 -9.67 12.20 -12.97
CA ALA A 152 -10.32 13.44 -12.51
C ALA A 152 -10.04 13.74 -11.04
N GLN A 153 -10.20 12.75 -10.16
CA GLN A 153 -9.92 12.89 -8.72
C GLN A 153 -8.45 13.16 -8.38
N LEU A 154 -7.53 12.78 -9.27
CA LEU A 154 -6.09 13.04 -9.22
C LEU A 154 -5.70 14.37 -9.90
N GLY A 155 -6.64 15.07 -10.56
CA GLY A 155 -6.36 16.29 -11.31
C GLY A 155 -5.62 16.06 -12.63
N LEU A 156 -5.77 14.87 -13.25
CA LEU A 156 -5.10 14.47 -14.49
C LEU A 156 -5.96 14.69 -15.75
N GLU A 157 -6.94 15.60 -15.70
CA GLU A 157 -7.97 15.80 -16.73
C GLU A 157 -7.42 16.33 -18.08
N GLU A 158 -6.18 16.82 -18.13
CA GLU A 158 -5.58 17.42 -19.34
C GLU A 158 -4.44 16.63 -19.99
N ILE A 159 -4.08 15.45 -19.49
CA ILE A 159 -3.15 14.58 -20.24
C ILE A 159 -3.98 13.81 -21.26
N ASP A 160 -4.33 14.50 -22.33
CA ASP A 160 -4.75 13.92 -23.59
C ASP A 160 -3.61 13.01 -24.05
N ASP A 161 -3.82 11.69 -23.97
CA ASP A 161 -2.92 10.70 -24.56
C ASP A 161 -3.13 10.75 -26.09
N GLY A 162 -2.83 11.91 -26.68
CA GLY A 162 -2.70 12.13 -28.10
C GLY A 162 -1.33 11.63 -28.55
N GLY A 163 -1.30 10.42 -29.13
CA GLY A 163 -0.13 9.84 -29.78
C GLY A 163 -0.19 8.33 -29.97
#